data_AF-A0A5N6Z080-F1
#
_entry.id   AF-A0A5N6Z080-F1
#
_cell.length_a   1.000
_cell.length_b   1.000
_cell.length_c   1.000
_cell.angle_alpha   90.00
_cell.angle_beta   90.00
_cell.angle_gamma   90.00
#
_symmetry.space_group_name_H-M   'P 1'
#
loop_
_entity.id
_entity.type
_entity.pdbx_description
1 polymer ?
#
loop_
_entity_poly.entity_id
_entity_poly.type
_entity_poly.pdbx_seq_one_letter_code
_entity_poly.pdbx_strand_id
1 'polypeptide(L)'
;MNTLDTLATDQDWVHGSKTKPFTAIVTQYMNQQIAQDRAVQEIASAVYGADGSDLGTVSHPLWCGFFGFEDGCLEDVWSTIIHTARKIPREVPHEPPDVPTVLQLRLAALLLALKRQPDPSSMPAVRLQSSGDSRRDFSWRRLPLFEETVLKALDDEPGRRAGFTRVETEGWGNLMAFLALVTKERIVGLESIGLGIVRWALEERHDSVARASTEAGGGGHKGDEATRLNVFVAAAAIWAVVMGEELWERMGEKAESPVGLSLGPVPKQLIGTISKRRWEKWIGRFQFLSLCEDLKICTRELAAEAAAVMLRVG
;
A
#
# COMPACT_ATOMS: atom_id res chain seq x y z
N MET A 1 18.71 -18.99 1.95
CA MET A 1 17.80 -18.11 1.17
C MET A 1 17.23 -17.11 2.16
N ASN A 2 17.43 -15.80 1.93
CA ASN A 2 16.86 -14.77 2.80
C ASN A 2 15.34 -14.81 2.64
N THR A 3 14.60 -14.92 3.73
CA THR A 3 13.14 -14.77 3.72
C THR A 3 12.79 -13.29 3.78
N LEU A 4 11.55 -12.94 3.42
CA LEU A 4 11.09 -11.56 3.56
C LEU A 4 11.17 -11.07 5.02
N ASP A 5 10.97 -11.98 5.98
CA ASP A 5 11.07 -11.66 7.42
C ASP A 5 12.51 -11.36 7.85
N THR A 6 13.51 -12.08 7.32
CA THR A 6 14.92 -11.76 7.59
C THR A 6 15.28 -10.42 6.95
N LEU A 7 14.83 -10.19 5.71
CA LEU A 7 15.13 -8.94 5.01
C LEU A 7 14.51 -7.73 5.70
N ALA A 8 13.26 -7.85 6.15
CA ALA A 8 12.59 -6.80 6.90
C ALA A 8 13.29 -6.49 8.23
N THR A 9 13.78 -7.53 8.93
CA THR A 9 14.54 -7.35 10.18
C THR A 9 15.90 -6.69 9.94
N ASP A 10 16.63 -7.13 8.91
CA ASP A 10 17.99 -6.64 8.63
C ASP A 10 18.01 -5.20 8.11
N GLN A 11 16.93 -4.77 7.46
CA GLN A 11 16.83 -3.47 6.79
C GLN A 11 15.93 -2.47 7.51
N ASP A 12 15.44 -2.83 8.71
CA ASP A 12 14.52 -2.02 9.53
C ASP A 12 13.33 -1.52 8.70
N TRP A 13 12.70 -2.45 7.97
CA TRP A 13 11.52 -2.17 7.17
C TRP A 13 10.28 -2.04 8.04
N VAL A 14 9.25 -1.39 7.50
CA VAL A 14 7.93 -1.36 8.12
C VAL A 14 7.39 -2.78 8.31
N HIS A 15 7.46 -3.26 9.54
CA HIS A 15 6.90 -4.54 9.97
C HIS A 15 6.38 -4.46 11.40
N GLY A 16 5.36 -5.27 11.70
CA GLY A 16 4.85 -5.39 13.06
C GLY A 16 5.90 -5.87 14.04
N SER A 17 5.80 -5.46 15.31
CA SER A 17 6.65 -5.98 16.36
C SER A 17 6.37 -7.47 16.57
N LYS A 18 7.45 -8.25 16.68
CA LYS A 18 7.37 -9.68 17.03
C LYS A 18 6.93 -9.88 18.49
N THR A 19 7.04 -8.87 19.34
CA THR A 19 6.70 -8.95 20.77
C THR A 19 5.28 -8.47 21.06
N LYS A 20 4.67 -7.70 20.15
CA LYS A 20 3.28 -7.27 20.27
C LYS A 20 2.34 -8.36 19.73
N PRO A 21 1.08 -8.40 20.22
CA PRO A 21 0.17 -9.49 19.90
C PRO A 21 -0.29 -9.49 18.43
N PHE A 22 -0.21 -8.37 17.72
CA PHE A 22 -0.79 -8.21 16.39
C PHE A 22 -0.23 -9.18 15.36
N THR A 23 1.09 -9.40 15.35
CA THR A 23 1.74 -10.39 14.46
C THR A 23 1.16 -11.78 14.66
N ALA A 24 0.97 -12.19 15.92
CA ALA A 24 0.40 -13.50 16.25
C ALA A 24 -1.08 -13.59 15.84
N ILE A 25 -1.89 -12.57 16.17
CA ILE A 25 -3.33 -12.55 15.86
C ILE A 25 -3.55 -12.61 14.34
N VAL A 26 -2.86 -11.76 13.58
CA VAL A 26 -2.98 -11.72 12.11
C VAL A 26 -2.53 -13.06 11.52
N THR A 27 -1.43 -13.64 12.01
CA THR A 27 -0.95 -14.96 11.54
C THR A 27 -1.97 -16.06 11.80
N GLN A 28 -2.55 -16.12 13.01
CA GLN A 28 -3.58 -17.10 13.35
C GLN A 28 -4.83 -16.93 12.47
N TYR A 29 -5.26 -15.69 12.23
CA TYR A 29 -6.39 -15.39 11.37
C TYR A 29 -6.15 -15.80 9.91
N MET A 30 -4.96 -15.50 9.37
CA MET A 30 -4.57 -15.88 8.02
C MET A 30 -4.48 -17.40 7.85
N ASN A 31 -4.05 -18.11 8.89
CA ASN A 31 -4.00 -19.58 8.95
C ASN A 31 -5.35 -20.22 9.31
N GLN A 32 -6.43 -19.44 9.39
CA GLN A 32 -7.78 -19.91 9.72
C GLN A 32 -7.92 -20.56 11.10
N GLN A 33 -6.99 -20.28 12.01
CA GLN A 33 -7.00 -20.79 13.38
C GLN A 33 -7.98 -20.02 14.28
N ILE A 34 -8.27 -18.77 13.93
CA ILE A 34 -9.29 -17.94 14.57
C ILE A 34 -10.23 -17.34 13.53
N ALA A 35 -11.48 -17.12 13.93
CA ALA A 35 -12.49 -16.45 13.11
C ALA A 35 -12.21 -14.95 12.97
N GLN A 36 -12.79 -14.32 11.94
CA GLN A 36 -12.63 -12.88 11.67
C GLN A 36 -13.07 -12.01 12.86
N ASP A 37 -14.27 -12.25 13.38
CA ASP A 37 -14.81 -11.48 14.52
C ASP A 37 -13.91 -11.58 15.75
N ARG A 38 -13.34 -12.77 15.98
CA ARG A 38 -12.41 -12.99 17.10
C ARG A 38 -11.10 -12.25 16.90
N ALA A 39 -10.52 -12.30 15.70
CA ALA A 39 -9.29 -11.58 15.38
C ALA A 39 -9.47 -10.07 15.54
N VAL A 40 -10.59 -9.53 15.06
CA VAL A 40 -10.94 -8.11 15.17
C VAL A 40 -11.14 -7.71 16.63
N GLN A 41 -11.85 -8.52 17.42
CA GLN A 41 -12.02 -8.30 18.85
C GLN A 41 -10.67 -8.25 19.57
N GLU A 42 -9.78 -9.20 19.31
CA GLU A 42 -8.46 -9.25 19.96
C GLU A 42 -7.56 -8.08 19.55
N ILE A 43 -7.58 -7.66 18.27
CA ILE A 43 -6.85 -6.48 17.82
C ILE A 43 -7.40 -5.23 18.50
N ALA A 44 -8.72 -5.04 18.52
CA ALA A 44 -9.35 -3.88 19.14
C ALA A 44 -9.07 -3.83 20.64
N SER A 45 -9.25 -4.94 21.36
CA SER A 45 -8.94 -5.02 22.79
C SER A 45 -7.46 -4.78 23.10
N ALA A 46 -6.55 -5.23 22.24
CA ALA A 46 -5.12 -4.95 22.40
C ALA A 46 -4.81 -3.47 22.20
N VAL A 47 -5.46 -2.78 21.26
CA VAL A 47 -5.31 -1.34 21.02
C VAL A 47 -5.86 -0.51 22.18
N TYR A 48 -7.04 -0.85 22.70
CA TYR A 48 -7.66 -0.08 23.79
C TYR A 48 -7.04 -0.35 25.17
N GLY A 49 -6.32 -1.47 25.31
CA GLY A 49 -6.07 -2.06 26.61
C GLY A 49 -7.38 -2.60 27.18
N ALA A 50 -7.37 -3.80 27.77
CA ALA A 50 -8.55 -4.30 28.45
C ALA A 50 -9.00 -3.26 29.49
N ASP A 51 -10.22 -2.74 29.34
CA ASP A 51 -10.85 -1.87 30.34
C ASP A 51 -10.68 -2.53 31.71
N GLY A 52 -10.03 -1.81 32.62
CA GLY A 52 -9.86 -2.21 33.99
C GLY A 52 -11.19 -2.22 34.71
N SER A 53 -11.93 -3.33 34.61
CA SER A 53 -12.97 -3.71 35.56
C SER A 53 -13.20 -5.21 35.52
N ASP A 54 -12.21 -6.00 35.90
CA ASP A 54 -12.48 -7.17 36.73
C ASP A 54 -11.24 -7.54 37.55
N LEU A 55 -11.41 -7.42 38.87
CA LEU A 55 -10.56 -8.08 39.84
C LEU A 55 -10.65 -9.59 39.59
N GLY A 56 -9.59 -10.20 39.07
CA GLY A 56 -9.45 -11.65 39.10
C GLY A 56 -8.75 -12.25 37.91
N THR A 57 -7.41 -12.22 37.95
CA THR A 57 -6.60 -13.34 37.46
C THR A 57 -6.65 -13.65 35.96
N VAL A 58 -6.18 -12.74 35.09
CA VAL A 58 -5.49 -13.16 33.86
C VAL A 58 -4.34 -12.19 33.54
N SER A 59 -3.12 -12.72 33.55
CA SER A 59 -1.90 -12.02 33.18
C SER A 59 -1.80 -11.82 31.67
N HIS A 60 -2.39 -10.75 31.14
CA HIS A 60 -2.00 -10.21 29.83
C HIS A 60 -1.35 -8.84 30.02
N PRO A 61 -0.15 -8.57 29.47
CA PRO A 61 0.47 -7.26 29.59
C PRO A 61 -0.42 -6.22 28.90
N LEU A 62 -0.74 -5.14 29.62
CA LEU A 62 -1.43 -3.96 29.08
C LEU A 62 -0.46 -3.21 28.16
N TRP A 63 -0.39 -3.62 26.88
CA TRP A 63 0.62 -3.10 25.95
C TRP A 63 0.40 -1.64 25.52
N CYS A 64 -0.84 -1.12 25.53
CA CYS A 64 -1.14 0.20 24.95
C CYS A 64 -1.73 1.23 25.96
N GLY A 65 -2.16 0.80 27.16
CA GLY A 65 -2.98 1.65 28.05
C GLY A 65 -2.24 2.55 29.06
N PHE A 66 -0.92 2.42 29.24
CA PHE A 66 -0.24 3.06 30.39
C PHE A 66 0.62 4.30 30.08
N PHE A 67 0.96 4.58 28.81
CA PHE A 67 1.97 5.60 28.49
C PHE A 67 1.69 6.46 27.25
N GLY A 68 0.43 6.71 26.87
CA GLY A 68 0.15 7.64 25.75
C GLY A 68 0.70 7.20 24.38
N PHE A 69 0.88 5.89 24.18
CA PHE A 69 1.41 5.26 22.95
C PHE A 69 0.30 4.68 22.04
N GLU A 70 -0.90 5.29 22.01
CA GLU A 70 -1.98 4.83 21.10
C GLU A 70 -1.48 4.76 19.65
N ASP A 71 -0.67 5.75 19.23
CA ASP A 71 -0.06 5.80 17.90
C ASP A 71 0.92 4.65 17.63
N GLY A 72 1.71 4.24 18.62
CA GLY A 72 2.68 3.16 18.49
C GLY A 72 2.05 1.77 18.42
N CYS A 73 0.84 1.59 18.92
CA CYS A 73 0.09 0.34 18.75
C CYS A 73 -0.62 0.30 17.40
N LEU A 74 -1.20 1.42 16.97
CA LEU A 74 -1.84 1.52 15.65
C LEU A 74 -0.85 1.36 14.51
N GLU A 75 0.30 2.03 14.59
CA GLU A 75 1.39 1.86 13.64
C GLU A 75 1.82 0.39 13.56
N ASP A 76 1.86 -0.33 14.68
CA ASP A 76 2.24 -1.74 14.71
C ASP A 76 1.19 -2.66 14.06
N VAL A 77 -0.10 -2.41 14.30
CA VAL A 77 -1.21 -3.11 13.64
C VAL A 77 -1.11 -2.95 12.13
N TRP A 78 -0.95 -1.71 11.66
CA TRP A 78 -0.88 -1.42 10.22
C TRP A 78 0.40 -1.96 9.59
N SER A 79 1.54 -1.84 10.28
CA SER A 79 2.81 -2.41 9.83
C SER A 79 2.72 -3.94 9.76
N THR A 80 2.00 -4.59 10.68
CA THR A 80 1.74 -6.03 10.63
C THR A 80 0.91 -6.39 9.40
N ILE A 81 -0.18 -5.67 9.13
CA ILE A 81 -1.06 -5.93 7.97
C ILE A 81 -0.31 -5.70 6.66
N ILE A 82 0.45 -4.61 6.54
CA ILE A 82 1.25 -4.28 5.35
C ILE A 82 2.34 -5.33 5.12
N HIS A 83 3.07 -5.72 6.17
CA HIS A 83 4.08 -6.77 6.05
C HIS A 83 3.47 -8.12 5.68
N THR A 84 2.29 -8.44 6.24
CA THR A 84 1.54 -9.65 5.87
C THR A 84 1.13 -9.59 4.39
N ALA A 85 0.68 -8.43 3.89
CA ALA A 85 0.33 -8.25 2.48
C ALA A 85 1.53 -8.50 1.55
N ARG A 86 2.74 -8.03 1.91
CA ARG A 86 3.97 -8.31 1.15
C ARG A 86 4.25 -9.83 1.02
N LYS A 87 3.85 -10.62 2.03
CA LYS A 87 4.09 -12.08 2.05
C LYS A 87 3.05 -12.89 1.28
N ILE A 88 1.85 -12.35 1.06
CA ILE A 88 0.78 -13.05 0.37
C ILE A 88 0.98 -12.93 -1.14
N PRO A 89 1.21 -14.04 -1.88
CA PRO A 89 1.34 -13.98 -3.32
C PRO A 89 0.08 -13.39 -3.96
N ARG A 90 0.28 -12.50 -4.95
CA ARG A 90 -0.80 -12.03 -5.82
C ARG A 90 -1.22 -13.06 -6.88
N GLU A 91 -0.35 -14.02 -7.22
CA GLU A 91 -0.53 -14.92 -8.37
C GLU A 91 -0.99 -16.34 -8.00
N VAL A 92 -1.83 -16.88 -8.88
CA VAL A 92 -1.68 -18.24 -9.42
C VAL A 92 -1.02 -18.07 -10.79
N PRO A 93 0.17 -18.65 -11.07
CA PRO A 93 0.81 -18.49 -12.37
C PRO A 93 -0.12 -18.95 -13.51
N HIS A 94 -0.23 -18.15 -14.58
CA HIS A 94 -0.79 -18.48 -15.90
C HIS A 94 -2.30 -18.34 -16.15
N GLU A 95 -3.08 -17.71 -15.29
CA GLU A 95 -4.50 -17.40 -15.59
C GLU A 95 -4.78 -15.89 -15.58
N PRO A 96 -4.69 -15.20 -16.73
CA PRO A 96 -5.32 -13.89 -16.86
C PRO A 96 -6.86 -14.05 -16.82
N PRO A 97 -7.61 -13.10 -16.22
CA PRO A 97 -7.14 -11.84 -15.63
C PRO A 97 -6.50 -12.00 -14.25
N ASP A 98 -5.64 -11.05 -13.84
CA ASP A 98 -5.04 -11.01 -12.50
C ASP A 98 -6.14 -10.77 -11.43
N VAL A 99 -6.65 -11.86 -10.84
CA VAL A 99 -7.69 -11.84 -9.80
C VAL A 99 -7.05 -11.92 -8.41
N PRO A 100 -7.52 -11.13 -7.42
CA PRO A 100 -7.05 -11.23 -6.05
C PRO A 100 -7.13 -12.65 -5.48
N THR A 101 -6.05 -13.10 -4.83
CA THR A 101 -6.06 -14.43 -4.21
C THR A 101 -7.01 -14.47 -3.01
N VAL A 102 -7.47 -15.69 -2.66
CA VAL A 102 -8.32 -15.91 -1.47
C VAL A 102 -7.66 -15.34 -0.20
N LEU A 103 -6.32 -15.40 -0.11
CA LEU A 103 -5.58 -14.83 1.02
C LEU A 103 -5.57 -13.30 0.99
N GLN A 104 -5.40 -12.66 -0.18
CA GLN A 104 -5.52 -11.20 -0.28
C GLN A 104 -6.93 -10.71 0.09
N LEU A 105 -7.97 -11.39 -0.40
CA LEU A 105 -9.36 -11.10 -0.04
C LEU A 105 -9.60 -11.29 1.47
N ARG A 106 -9.02 -12.33 2.07
CA ARG A 106 -9.12 -12.59 3.50
C ARG A 106 -8.49 -11.48 4.35
N LEU A 107 -7.32 -11.00 3.95
CA LEU A 107 -6.65 -9.87 4.62
C LEU A 107 -7.43 -8.56 4.41
N ALA A 108 -7.96 -8.32 3.22
CA ALA A 108 -8.82 -7.17 2.94
C ALA A 108 -10.11 -7.20 3.78
N ALA A 109 -10.71 -8.37 3.97
CA ALA A 109 -11.87 -8.56 4.84
C ALA A 109 -11.54 -8.22 6.29
N LEU A 110 -10.35 -8.58 6.80
CA LEU A 110 -9.92 -8.18 8.14
C LEU A 110 -9.85 -6.65 8.26
N LEU A 111 -9.21 -5.98 7.29
CA LEU A 111 -9.11 -4.51 7.27
C LEU A 111 -10.49 -3.85 7.21
N LEU A 112 -11.42 -4.38 6.41
CA LEU A 112 -12.80 -3.89 6.34
C LEU A 112 -13.56 -4.09 7.66
N ALA A 113 -13.37 -5.24 8.32
CA ALA A 113 -14.02 -5.50 9.60
C ALA A 113 -13.45 -4.62 10.73
N LEU A 114 -12.15 -4.33 10.71
CA LEU A 114 -11.54 -3.32 11.56
C LEU A 114 -12.13 -1.95 11.28
N LYS A 115 -12.25 -1.53 10.01
CA LYS A 115 -12.88 -0.24 9.62
C LYS A 115 -14.33 -0.10 10.12
N ARG A 116 -15.06 -1.21 10.23
CA ARG A 116 -16.45 -1.27 10.69
C ARG A 116 -16.60 -1.36 12.20
N GLN A 117 -15.50 -1.46 12.95
CA GLN A 117 -15.59 -1.50 14.41
C GLN A 117 -16.24 -0.23 14.96
N PRO A 118 -17.04 -0.36 16.02
CA PRO A 118 -17.52 0.80 16.75
C PRO A 118 -16.30 1.54 17.33
N ASP A 119 -16.35 2.86 17.25
CA ASP A 119 -15.36 3.70 17.90
C ASP A 119 -15.46 3.50 19.43
N PRO A 120 -14.34 3.60 20.16
CA PRO A 120 -14.37 3.37 21.60
C PRO A 120 -15.25 4.44 22.22
N SER A 121 -16.07 4.06 23.20
CA SER A 121 -16.84 5.03 23.96
C SER A 121 -15.87 6.04 24.56
N SER A 122 -16.14 7.34 24.39
CA SER A 122 -15.26 8.42 24.86
C SER A 122 -14.75 8.12 26.26
N MET A 123 -13.46 7.83 26.37
CA MET A 123 -12.81 7.55 27.66
C MET A 123 -13.20 8.65 28.66
N PRO A 124 -13.66 8.31 29.88
CA PRO A 124 -14.03 9.33 30.86
C PRO A 124 -12.84 10.27 31.07
N ALA A 125 -13.10 11.57 30.97
CA ALA A 125 -12.15 12.68 30.91
C ALA A 125 -11.25 12.86 32.15
N VAL A 126 -11.09 11.82 32.98
CA VAL A 126 -10.44 11.86 34.28
C VAL A 126 -8.92 11.73 34.19
N ARG A 127 -8.33 11.42 33.03
CA ARG A 127 -6.87 11.29 32.91
C ARG A 127 -6.29 12.25 31.87
N LEU A 128 -5.55 13.21 32.43
CA LEU A 128 -4.50 14.03 31.82
C LEU A 128 -4.97 15.32 31.12
N GLN A 129 -5.20 16.34 31.96
CA GLN A 129 -4.76 17.70 31.65
C GLN A 129 -3.23 17.69 31.46
N SER A 130 -2.75 17.41 30.26
CA SER A 130 -1.37 17.73 29.89
C SER A 130 -1.30 18.07 28.40
N SER A 131 -0.95 19.33 28.15
CA SER A 131 -0.51 19.96 26.90
C SER A 131 -1.20 19.58 25.59
N GLY A 132 -2.12 20.43 25.17
CA GLY A 132 -1.95 21.25 23.95
C GLY A 132 -2.01 20.59 22.57
N ASP A 133 -1.80 19.29 22.43
CA ASP A 133 -1.93 18.60 21.15
C ASP A 133 -3.31 17.98 21.04
N SER A 134 -4.05 18.47 20.04
CA SER A 134 -5.34 17.96 19.59
C SER A 134 -5.34 16.44 19.61
N ARG A 135 -5.98 15.85 20.63
CA ARG A 135 -6.27 14.41 20.69
C ARG A 135 -6.94 14.07 19.37
N ARG A 136 -6.22 13.39 18.46
CA ARG A 136 -6.78 13.01 17.16
C ARG A 136 -8.04 12.21 17.48
N ASP A 137 -9.18 12.61 16.92
CA ASP A 137 -10.42 11.86 17.06
C ASP A 137 -10.18 10.45 16.49
N PHE A 138 -9.91 9.51 17.40
CA PHE A 138 -9.71 8.13 17.04
C PHE A 138 -11.01 7.61 16.43
N SER A 139 -10.94 7.13 15.19
CA SER A 139 -12.09 6.49 14.54
C SER A 139 -11.64 5.36 13.64
N TRP A 140 -12.07 4.13 13.94
CA TRP A 140 -11.80 2.96 13.11
C TRP A 140 -12.30 3.16 11.68
N ARG A 141 -13.39 3.90 11.50
CA ARG A 141 -13.94 4.23 10.18
C ARG A 141 -12.95 4.95 9.28
N ARG A 142 -12.01 5.69 9.89
CA ARG A 142 -10.96 6.44 9.19
C ARG A 142 -9.64 5.68 9.09
N LEU A 143 -9.51 4.51 9.73
CA LEU A 143 -8.28 3.72 9.80
C LEU A 143 -7.08 4.61 10.19
N PRO A 144 -7.04 5.10 11.44
CA PRO A 144 -6.12 6.17 11.85
C PRO A 144 -4.67 5.71 11.67
N LEU A 145 -3.81 6.54 11.09
CA LEU A 145 -2.39 6.25 10.76
C LEU A 145 -2.18 5.19 9.67
N PHE A 146 -3.22 4.61 9.07
CA PHE A 146 -3.02 3.58 8.04
C PHE A 146 -2.32 4.15 6.80
N GLU A 147 -2.79 5.29 6.26
CA GLU A 147 -2.18 5.94 5.11
C GLU A 147 -0.73 6.37 5.40
N GLU A 148 -0.47 6.92 6.59
CA GLU A 148 0.89 7.27 7.03
C GLU A 148 1.81 6.04 7.06
N THR A 149 1.31 4.91 7.55
CA THR A 149 2.06 3.64 7.58
C THR A 149 2.29 3.09 6.16
N VAL A 150 1.31 3.23 5.26
CA VAL A 150 1.47 2.88 3.84
C VAL A 150 2.58 3.72 3.22
N LEU A 151 2.59 5.05 3.42
CA LEU A 151 3.63 5.92 2.88
C LEU A 151 5.02 5.53 3.40
N LYS A 152 5.16 5.25 4.70
CA LYS A 152 6.42 4.71 5.26
C LYS A 152 6.84 3.40 4.59
N ALA A 153 5.89 2.50 4.35
CA ALA A 153 6.17 1.23 3.68
C ALA A 153 6.50 1.38 2.19
N LEU A 154 6.08 2.48 1.55
CA LEU A 154 6.47 2.81 0.19
C LEU A 154 7.87 3.41 0.11
N ASP A 155 8.37 4.03 1.19
CA ASP A 155 9.78 4.43 1.29
C ASP A 155 10.73 3.22 1.32
N ASP A 156 10.24 2.04 1.70
CA ASP A 156 10.96 0.76 1.61
C ASP A 156 10.80 0.11 0.21
N GLU A 157 10.93 0.92 -0.85
CA GLU A 157 10.87 0.48 -2.24
C GLU A 157 12.13 -0.33 -2.66
N PRO A 158 11.98 -1.28 -3.60
CA PRO A 158 13.12 -2.00 -4.16
C PRO A 158 14.15 -1.05 -4.77
N GLY A 159 15.42 -1.30 -4.47
CA GLY A 159 16.56 -0.51 -4.92
C GLY A 159 17.07 0.49 -3.90
N ARG A 160 16.30 0.79 -2.83
CA ARG A 160 16.73 1.78 -1.83
C ARG A 160 17.64 1.22 -0.75
N ARG A 161 17.25 0.12 -0.11
CA ARG A 161 17.98 -0.48 1.04
C ARG A 161 18.53 -1.87 0.73
N ALA A 162 17.69 -2.80 0.27
CA ALA A 162 18.09 -4.17 -0.04
C ALA A 162 18.47 -4.42 -1.51
N GLY A 163 18.47 -3.38 -2.35
CA GLY A 163 18.70 -3.50 -3.78
C GLY A 163 17.50 -4.11 -4.51
N PHE A 164 17.72 -4.89 -5.56
CA PHE A 164 16.64 -5.55 -6.30
C PHE A 164 16.66 -7.06 -6.12
N THR A 165 16.60 -7.51 -4.88
CA THR A 165 16.53 -8.95 -4.61
C THR A 165 15.20 -9.52 -5.08
N ARG A 166 15.20 -10.78 -5.54
CA ARG A 166 13.97 -11.44 -6.01
C ARG A 166 12.84 -11.37 -4.98
N VAL A 167 13.15 -11.70 -3.73
CA VAL A 167 12.19 -11.74 -2.60
C VAL A 167 11.57 -10.36 -2.34
N GLU A 168 12.37 -9.30 -2.42
CA GLU A 168 11.90 -7.92 -2.28
C GLU A 168 11.02 -7.49 -3.45
N THR A 169 11.43 -7.78 -4.70
CA THR A 169 10.64 -7.42 -5.88
C THR A 169 9.30 -8.15 -5.94
N GLU A 170 9.26 -9.42 -5.53
CA GLU A 170 8.01 -10.20 -5.42
C GLU A 170 7.14 -9.65 -4.28
N GLY A 171 7.72 -9.38 -3.12
CA GLY A 171 7.00 -8.78 -1.98
C GLY A 171 6.44 -7.40 -2.28
N TRP A 172 7.15 -6.60 -3.08
CA TRP A 172 6.68 -5.30 -3.56
C TRP A 172 5.48 -5.45 -4.48
N GLY A 173 5.52 -6.36 -5.46
CA GLY A 173 4.38 -6.65 -6.33
C GLY A 173 3.14 -7.10 -5.56
N ASN A 174 3.33 -7.96 -4.55
CA ASN A 174 2.25 -8.41 -3.66
C ASN A 174 1.61 -7.25 -2.88
N LEU A 175 2.43 -6.33 -2.36
CA LEU A 175 1.94 -5.14 -1.68
C LEU A 175 1.18 -4.22 -2.62
N MET A 176 1.70 -3.95 -3.83
CA MET A 176 0.99 -3.11 -4.81
C MET A 176 -0.39 -3.68 -5.14
N ALA A 177 -0.48 -4.99 -5.36
CA ALA A 177 -1.75 -5.65 -5.64
C ALA A 177 -2.74 -5.52 -4.49
N PHE A 178 -2.27 -5.73 -3.24
CA PHE A 178 -3.11 -5.56 -2.06
C PHE A 178 -3.59 -4.11 -1.88
N LEU A 179 -2.70 -3.12 -2.04
CA LEU A 179 -3.06 -1.70 -1.92
C LEU A 179 -4.06 -1.27 -3.01
N ALA A 180 -3.86 -1.72 -4.25
CA ALA A 180 -4.81 -1.49 -5.32
C ALA A 180 -6.17 -2.13 -5.02
N LEU A 181 -6.19 -3.37 -4.52
CA LEU A 181 -7.41 -4.08 -4.12
C LEU A 181 -8.21 -3.33 -3.04
N VAL A 182 -7.58 -2.97 -1.91
CA VAL A 182 -8.30 -2.29 -0.82
C VAL A 182 -8.78 -0.90 -1.24
N THR A 183 -8.15 -0.30 -2.25
CA THR A 183 -8.61 0.96 -2.87
C THR A 183 -9.80 0.74 -3.80
N LYS A 184 -9.77 -0.34 -4.61
CA LYS A 184 -10.86 -0.76 -5.48
C LYS A 184 -12.14 -0.97 -4.70
N GLU A 185 -12.03 -1.74 -3.61
CA GLU A 185 -13.11 -2.09 -2.70
C GLU A 185 -13.56 -0.92 -1.79
N ARG A 186 -13.00 0.28 -1.95
CA ARG A 186 -13.32 1.48 -1.14
C ARG A 186 -13.13 1.27 0.36
N ILE A 187 -12.24 0.35 0.73
CA ILE A 187 -11.81 0.15 2.12
C ILE A 187 -10.91 1.31 2.52
N VAL A 188 -10.02 1.75 1.63
CA VAL A 188 -9.13 2.91 1.84
C VAL A 188 -9.11 3.78 0.59
N GLY A 189 -9.00 5.11 0.75
CA GLY A 189 -8.90 6.03 -0.39
C GLY A 189 -7.44 6.33 -0.75
N LEU A 190 -6.76 5.42 -1.46
CA LEU A 190 -5.35 5.58 -1.86
C LEU A 190 -5.21 5.93 -3.36
N GLU A 191 -6.22 6.52 -3.99
CA GLU A 191 -6.19 6.88 -5.42
C GLU A 191 -5.01 7.79 -5.77
N SER A 192 -4.65 8.72 -4.88
CA SER A 192 -3.49 9.62 -5.04
C SER A 192 -2.16 8.86 -5.07
N ILE A 193 -2.02 7.82 -4.26
CA ILE A 193 -0.85 6.94 -4.21
C ILE A 193 -0.75 6.13 -5.51
N GLY A 194 -1.85 5.48 -5.92
CA GLY A 194 -1.90 4.73 -7.18
C GLY A 194 -1.55 5.61 -8.39
N LEU A 195 -2.10 6.83 -8.42
CA LEU A 195 -1.76 7.81 -9.44
C LEU A 195 -0.28 8.22 -9.41
N GLY A 196 0.26 8.44 -8.22
CA GLY A 196 1.68 8.74 -8.01
C GLY A 196 2.59 7.65 -8.59
N ILE A 197 2.28 6.38 -8.31
CA ILE A 197 3.04 5.23 -8.81
C ILE A 197 2.97 5.13 -10.34
N VAL A 198 1.79 5.25 -10.94
CA VAL A 198 1.64 5.21 -12.41
C VAL A 198 2.39 6.37 -13.07
N ARG A 199 2.30 7.58 -12.51
CA ARG A 199 3.02 8.76 -13.01
C ARG A 199 4.52 8.58 -12.92
N TRP A 200 5.00 8.15 -11.77
CA TRP A 200 6.43 7.94 -11.54
C TRP A 200 6.99 6.90 -12.51
N ALA A 201 6.28 5.79 -12.72
CA ALA A 201 6.75 4.74 -13.63
C ALA A 201 6.72 5.14 -15.11
N LEU A 202 5.70 5.88 -15.58
CA LEU A 202 5.44 6.10 -17.00
C LEU A 202 5.76 7.52 -17.51
N GLU A 203 5.81 8.52 -16.63
CA GLU A 203 6.06 9.91 -16.99
C GLU A 203 7.47 10.36 -16.62
N GLU A 204 8.02 9.90 -15.49
CA GLU A 204 9.37 10.24 -15.11
C GLU A 204 10.38 9.46 -15.94
N ARG A 205 11.38 10.16 -16.46
CA ARG A 205 12.49 9.53 -17.17
C ARG A 205 13.41 8.90 -16.12
N HIS A 206 13.46 7.58 -16.07
CA HIS A 206 14.42 6.84 -15.23
C HIS A 206 15.89 7.17 -15.58
N ASP A 207 16.12 7.78 -16.76
CA ASP A 207 17.42 8.26 -17.24
C ASP A 207 18.09 9.36 -16.37
N SER A 208 17.32 10.12 -15.57
CA SER A 208 17.85 11.32 -14.89
C SER A 208 18.51 11.03 -13.54
N VAL A 209 18.10 9.96 -12.85
CA VAL A 209 18.71 9.56 -11.57
C VAL A 209 20.08 8.91 -11.79
N ALA A 210 20.27 8.24 -12.92
CA ALA A 210 21.56 7.68 -13.33
C ALA A 210 22.65 8.76 -13.47
N ARG A 211 22.30 9.99 -13.82
CA ARG A 211 23.26 11.10 -13.96
C ARG A 211 23.65 11.77 -12.64
N ALA A 212 22.77 11.75 -11.63
CA ALA A 212 23.08 12.31 -10.31
C ALA A 212 23.92 11.35 -9.46
N SER A 213 23.80 10.04 -9.67
CA SER A 213 24.59 9.02 -8.96
C SER A 213 25.99 8.82 -9.54
N THR A 214 26.29 9.27 -10.76
CA THR A 214 27.61 9.15 -11.39
C THR A 214 28.70 10.05 -10.80
N GLU A 215 28.38 11.01 -9.94
CA GLU A 215 29.39 11.86 -9.29
C GLU A 215 29.87 11.33 -7.93
N ALA A 216 29.24 10.28 -7.39
CA ALA A 216 29.67 9.60 -6.17
C ALA A 216 30.13 8.17 -6.47
N GLY A 217 31.35 8.05 -7.00
CA GLY A 217 32.19 6.86 -7.10
C GLY A 217 31.55 5.48 -6.86
N GLY A 218 31.12 4.84 -7.95
CA GLY A 218 30.79 3.41 -7.97
C GLY A 218 30.15 3.05 -9.30
N GLY A 219 30.74 2.12 -10.06
CA GLY A 219 30.28 1.73 -11.38
C GLY A 219 28.82 1.25 -11.38
N GLY A 220 27.88 2.14 -11.73
CA GLY A 220 26.47 1.82 -11.89
C GLY A 220 26.27 0.86 -13.05
N HIS A 221 26.03 -0.40 -12.73
CA HIS A 221 25.75 -1.46 -13.69
C HIS A 221 24.47 -1.15 -14.47
N LYS A 222 24.55 -1.15 -15.81
CA LYS A 222 23.39 -1.16 -16.72
C LYS A 222 22.33 -2.23 -16.38
N GLY A 223 22.71 -3.30 -15.66
CA GLY A 223 21.81 -4.32 -15.15
C GLY A 223 20.85 -3.86 -14.04
N ASP A 224 21.18 -2.78 -13.33
CA ASP A 224 20.35 -2.24 -12.25
C ASP A 224 19.18 -1.40 -12.81
N GLU A 225 19.41 -0.69 -13.92
CA GLU A 225 18.39 0.15 -14.57
C GLU A 225 17.27 -0.67 -15.22
N ALA A 226 17.62 -1.74 -15.95
CA ALA A 226 16.61 -2.64 -16.51
C ALA A 226 15.80 -3.33 -15.40
N THR A 227 16.46 -3.70 -14.30
CA THR A 227 15.78 -4.32 -13.14
C THR A 227 14.85 -3.33 -12.45
N ARG A 228 15.31 -2.10 -12.25
CA ARG A 228 14.52 -0.98 -11.75
C ARG A 228 13.28 -0.76 -12.61
N LEU A 229 13.46 -0.60 -13.92
CA LEU A 229 12.35 -0.40 -14.85
C LEU A 229 11.35 -1.56 -14.78
N ASN A 230 11.81 -2.80 -14.70
CA ASN A 230 10.95 -3.97 -14.56
C ASN A 230 10.05 -3.90 -13.32
N VAL A 231 10.60 -3.50 -12.16
CA VAL A 231 9.86 -3.43 -10.90
C VAL A 231 8.80 -2.34 -10.93
N PHE A 232 9.15 -1.15 -11.38
CA PHE A 232 8.24 -0.01 -11.30
C PHE A 232 7.20 -0.01 -12.42
N VAL A 233 7.53 -0.52 -13.60
CA VAL A 233 6.53 -0.79 -14.65
C VAL A 233 5.57 -1.87 -14.18
N ALA A 234 6.04 -2.94 -13.54
CA ALA A 234 5.17 -3.96 -12.97
C ALA A 234 4.25 -3.38 -11.89
N ALA A 235 4.77 -2.54 -10.98
CA ALA A 235 3.97 -1.87 -9.96
C ALA A 235 2.86 -1.00 -10.56
N ALA A 236 3.19 -0.16 -11.56
CA ALA A 236 2.21 0.67 -12.25
C ALA A 236 1.19 -0.16 -13.04
N ALA A 237 1.63 -1.24 -13.69
CA ALA A 237 0.75 -2.15 -14.40
C ALA A 237 -0.23 -2.84 -13.45
N ILE A 238 0.21 -3.29 -12.27
CA ILE A 238 -0.66 -3.88 -11.24
C ILE A 238 -1.75 -2.89 -10.82
N TRP A 239 -1.41 -1.63 -10.56
CA TRP A 239 -2.41 -0.60 -10.27
C TRP A 239 -3.38 -0.39 -11.43
N ALA A 240 -2.90 -0.37 -12.67
CA ALA A 240 -3.76 -0.20 -13.84
C ALA A 240 -4.67 -1.42 -14.09
N VAL A 241 -4.19 -2.65 -13.86
CA VAL A 241 -4.99 -3.87 -14.04
C VAL A 241 -6.07 -3.96 -12.97
N VAL A 242 -5.71 -3.77 -11.70
CA VAL A 242 -6.64 -3.94 -10.57
C VAL A 242 -7.61 -2.76 -10.46
N MET A 243 -7.13 -1.53 -10.70
CA MET A 243 -7.82 -0.29 -10.38
C MET A 243 -8.06 0.62 -11.58
N GLY A 244 -7.62 0.28 -12.80
CA GLY A 244 -7.63 1.21 -13.94
C GLY A 244 -9.02 1.75 -14.30
N GLU A 245 -10.03 0.89 -14.34
CA GLU A 245 -11.41 1.29 -14.65
C GLU A 245 -11.96 2.22 -13.57
N GLU A 246 -11.85 1.84 -12.30
CA GLU A 246 -12.31 2.64 -11.17
C GLU A 246 -11.53 3.93 -10.99
N LEU A 247 -10.22 3.91 -11.26
CA LEU A 247 -9.35 5.08 -11.16
C LEU A 247 -9.77 6.13 -12.19
N TRP A 248 -10.07 5.72 -13.43
CA TRP A 248 -10.61 6.63 -14.43
C TRP A 248 -12.03 7.10 -14.09
N GLU A 249 -12.92 6.22 -13.61
CA GLU A 249 -14.29 6.62 -13.23
C GLU A 249 -14.31 7.67 -12.12
N ARG A 250 -13.40 7.56 -11.15
CA ARG A 250 -13.29 8.42 -9.97
C ARG A 250 -12.52 9.70 -10.24
N MET A 251 -11.43 9.61 -11.00
CA MET A 251 -10.43 10.69 -11.13
C MET A 251 -10.32 11.23 -12.56
N GLY A 252 -10.91 10.57 -13.55
CA GLY A 252 -10.93 10.98 -14.94
C GLY A 252 -11.74 12.25 -15.17
N GLU A 253 -11.23 13.12 -16.04
CA GLU A 253 -11.95 14.32 -16.47
C GLU A 253 -13.19 13.92 -17.29
N LYS A 254 -14.39 14.18 -16.74
CA LYS A 254 -15.68 13.85 -17.40
C LYS A 254 -16.15 14.92 -18.40
N ALA A 255 -15.51 16.08 -18.43
CA ALA A 255 -15.81 17.15 -19.36
C ALA A 255 -14.56 17.48 -20.17
N GLU A 256 -14.69 17.58 -21.49
CA GLU A 256 -13.72 18.28 -22.31
C GLU A 256 -13.63 19.71 -21.78
N SER A 257 -12.52 20.04 -21.09
CA SER A 257 -12.26 21.40 -20.67
C SER A 257 -12.38 22.29 -21.91
N PRO A 258 -13.32 23.25 -21.96
CA PRO A 258 -13.46 24.10 -23.12
C PRO A 258 -12.12 24.82 -23.30
N VAL A 259 -11.48 24.56 -24.45
CA VAL A 259 -10.26 25.27 -24.87
C VAL A 259 -10.66 26.70 -25.17
N GLY A 260 -10.87 27.48 -24.12
CA GLY A 260 -11.17 28.90 -24.14
C GLY A 260 -10.03 29.60 -23.43
N LEU A 261 -9.19 30.27 -24.23
CA LEU A 261 -8.13 31.23 -23.86
C LEU A 261 -8.31 31.83 -22.45
N SER A 262 -7.85 31.12 -21.41
CA SER A 262 -7.86 31.63 -20.04
C SER A 262 -6.49 32.25 -19.77
N LEU A 263 -6.42 33.58 -19.85
CA LEU A 263 -5.28 34.40 -19.41
C LEU A 263 -5.22 34.51 -17.87
N GLY A 264 -5.51 33.42 -17.17
CA GLY A 264 -5.36 33.28 -15.72
C GLY A 264 -4.11 32.44 -15.40
N PRO A 265 -3.54 32.58 -14.19
CA PRO A 265 -2.44 31.72 -13.77
C PRO A 265 -2.87 30.26 -13.90
N VAL A 266 -2.02 29.46 -14.57
CA VAL A 266 -2.21 28.02 -14.81
C VAL A 266 -2.79 27.39 -13.54
N PRO A 267 -4.01 26.82 -13.59
CA PRO A 267 -4.54 26.09 -12.45
C PRO A 267 -3.51 25.00 -12.15
N LYS A 268 -2.95 25.01 -10.94
CA LYS A 268 -2.17 23.87 -10.45
C LYS A 268 -3.05 22.66 -10.69
N GLN A 269 -2.67 21.78 -11.62
CA GLN A 269 -3.37 20.53 -11.86
C GLN A 269 -3.59 19.91 -10.49
N LEU A 270 -4.85 19.80 -10.07
CA LEU A 270 -5.19 19.11 -8.85
C LEU A 270 -4.52 17.76 -8.97
N ILE A 271 -3.73 17.38 -7.97
CA ILE A 271 -3.00 16.10 -7.93
C ILE A 271 -3.97 14.90 -8.11
N GLY A 272 -5.29 15.13 -8.14
CA GLY A 272 -6.33 14.13 -8.31
C GLY A 272 -7.11 14.08 -9.63
N THR A 273 -6.84 14.87 -10.68
CA THR A 273 -7.57 14.69 -11.96
C THR A 273 -6.69 14.14 -13.10
N ILE A 274 -7.24 13.17 -13.83
CA ILE A 274 -6.61 12.50 -14.98
C ILE A 274 -7.24 13.05 -16.24
N SER A 275 -6.48 13.80 -17.02
CA SER A 275 -6.95 14.24 -18.33
C SER A 275 -6.95 13.10 -19.34
N LYS A 276 -7.86 13.13 -20.31
CA LYS A 276 -7.95 12.12 -21.38
C LYS A 276 -6.62 11.93 -22.11
N ARG A 277 -5.96 13.04 -22.44
CA ARG A 277 -4.63 13.03 -23.08
C ARG A 277 -3.57 12.34 -22.23
N ARG A 278 -3.61 12.50 -20.89
CA ARG A 278 -2.67 11.83 -19.98
C ARG A 278 -2.96 10.32 -19.92
N TRP A 279 -4.24 9.95 -19.87
CA TRP A 279 -4.67 8.55 -19.91
C TRP A 279 -4.22 7.84 -21.19
N GLU A 280 -4.49 8.42 -22.35
CA GLU A 280 -4.04 7.92 -23.66
C GLU A 280 -2.52 7.79 -23.74
N LYS A 281 -1.78 8.77 -23.18
CA LYS A 281 -0.31 8.69 -23.10
C LYS A 281 0.14 7.49 -22.27
N TRP A 282 -0.50 7.20 -21.14
CA TRP A 282 -0.15 6.03 -20.31
C TRP A 282 -0.48 4.71 -21.00
N ILE A 283 -1.63 4.63 -21.68
CA ILE A 283 -1.98 3.48 -22.51
C ILE A 283 -0.88 3.24 -23.56
N GLY A 284 -0.50 4.28 -24.32
CA GLY A 284 0.56 4.17 -25.32
C GLY A 284 1.92 3.77 -24.73
N ARG A 285 2.23 4.22 -23.51
CA ARG A 285 3.46 3.81 -22.80
C ARG A 285 3.43 2.36 -22.38
N PHE A 286 2.32 1.87 -21.84
CA PHE A 286 2.18 0.45 -21.51
C PHE A 286 2.23 -0.45 -22.75
N GLN A 287 1.59 -0.06 -23.85
CA GLN A 287 1.70 -0.76 -25.14
C GLN A 287 3.13 -0.78 -25.68
N PHE A 288 3.87 0.32 -25.53
CA PHE A 288 5.29 0.33 -25.91
C PHE A 288 6.11 -0.61 -25.01
N LEU A 289 5.90 -0.55 -23.69
CA LEU A 289 6.65 -1.36 -22.73
C LEU A 289 6.34 -2.86 -22.86
N SER A 290 5.12 -3.25 -23.26
CA SER A 290 4.80 -4.66 -23.50
C SER A 290 5.59 -5.27 -24.68
N LEU A 291 6.07 -4.44 -25.60
CA LEU A 291 6.91 -4.84 -26.73
C LEU A 291 8.41 -4.69 -26.45
N CYS A 292 8.80 -4.11 -25.31
CA CYS A 292 10.21 -3.86 -24.98
C CYS A 292 10.93 -5.16 -24.59
N GLU A 293 11.87 -5.62 -25.41
CA GLU A 293 12.61 -6.88 -25.20
C GLU A 293 13.54 -6.87 -23.98
N ASP A 294 13.92 -5.69 -23.49
CA ASP A 294 14.74 -5.52 -22.29
C ASP A 294 13.96 -5.79 -20.99
N LEU A 295 12.63 -5.91 -21.07
CA LEU A 295 11.77 -6.24 -19.93
C LEU A 295 11.53 -7.74 -19.82
N LYS A 296 11.35 -8.19 -18.57
CA LYS A 296 10.92 -9.55 -18.26
C LYS A 296 9.57 -9.82 -18.90
N ILE A 297 9.36 -11.06 -19.34
CA ILE A 297 8.13 -11.52 -19.99
C ILE A 297 6.90 -11.19 -19.13
N CYS A 298 6.93 -11.51 -17.83
CA CYS A 298 5.82 -11.21 -16.92
C CYS A 298 5.51 -9.71 -16.83
N THR A 299 6.52 -8.83 -16.80
CA THR A 299 6.31 -7.37 -16.80
C THR A 299 5.68 -6.90 -18.10
N ARG A 300 6.07 -7.49 -19.23
CA ARG A 300 5.51 -7.18 -20.55
C ARG A 300 4.05 -7.60 -20.68
N GLU A 301 3.72 -8.79 -20.18
CA GLU A 301 2.36 -9.32 -20.12
C GLU A 301 1.46 -8.43 -19.25
N LEU A 302 1.93 -8.04 -18.06
CA LEU A 302 1.22 -7.10 -17.20
C LEU A 302 1.02 -5.74 -17.87
N ALA A 303 2.03 -5.22 -18.57
CA ALA A 303 1.91 -3.96 -19.30
C ALA A 303 0.87 -4.07 -20.44
N ALA A 304 0.81 -5.20 -21.15
CA ALA A 304 -0.20 -5.43 -22.17
C ALA A 304 -1.62 -5.48 -21.56
N GLU A 305 -1.78 -6.19 -20.45
CA GLU A 305 -3.06 -6.28 -19.73
C GLU A 305 -3.50 -4.92 -19.19
N ALA A 306 -2.58 -4.17 -18.57
CA ALA A 306 -2.82 -2.82 -18.09
C ALA A 306 -3.34 -1.90 -19.20
N ALA A 307 -2.69 -1.92 -20.38
CA ALA A 307 -3.15 -1.16 -21.53
C ALA A 307 -4.55 -1.58 -21.97
N ALA A 308 -4.83 -2.90 -22.00
CA ALA A 308 -6.13 -3.43 -22.39
C ALA A 308 -7.25 -3.05 -21.41
N VAL A 309 -6.99 -3.04 -20.10
CA VAL A 309 -7.94 -2.57 -19.07
C VAL A 309 -8.21 -1.07 -19.26
N MET A 310 -7.16 -0.27 -19.36
CA MET A 310 -7.29 1.19 -19.47
C MET A 310 -8.00 1.63 -20.75
N LEU A 311 -7.86 0.88 -21.85
CA LEU A 311 -8.56 1.13 -23.12
C LEU A 311 -10.07 0.96 -23.05
N ARG A 312 -10.61 0.20 -22.09
CA ARG A 312 -12.06 -0.05 -21.98
C ARG A 312 -12.85 1.17 -21.53
N VAL A 313 -12.19 2.12 -20.87
CA VAL A 313 -12.83 3.26 -20.20
C VAL A 313 -12.42 4.63 -20.79
N GLY A 314 -11.53 4.67 -21.79
CA GLY A 314 -10.98 5.89 -22.41
C GLY A 314 -11.63 6.31 -23.73
#